data_AF-A0A239EWM2-F1
#
_entry.id   AF-A0A239EWM2-F1
#
_cell.length_a   1.000
_cell.length_b   1.000
_cell.length_c   1.000
_cell.angle_alpha   90.00
_cell.angle_beta   90.00
_cell.angle_gamma   90.00
#
_symmetry.space_group_name_H-M   'P 1'
#
loop_
_entity.id
_entity.type
_entity.pdbx_description
1 polymer ?
#
loop_
_entity_poly.entity_id
_entity_poly.type
_entity_poly.pdbx_seq_one_letter_code
_entity_poly.pdbx_strand_id
1 'polypeptide(L)'
;MKSIRNPLLIVLASLAIGAGSLAAAQDSGSANQRGGANGQFGQRFQERMQKRAAELHDKLKLTPAQEPAWNAYIARMRPASQPQRPSADELNALTTPQRMERRLDMMRQHEQRMAERIAATKEFYGILSPEQKKAFDEASRHRMEHRHHG
;
A
#
# COMPACT_ATOMS: atom_id res chain seq x y z
N MET A 1 -13.87 20.84 -33.35
CA MET A 1 -13.23 19.81 -34.22
C MET A 1 -11.92 19.42 -33.53
N LYS A 2 -11.58 18.21 -33.11
CA LYS A 2 -12.10 16.84 -33.21
C LYS A 2 -11.77 16.16 -31.86
N SER A 3 -12.69 15.35 -31.32
CA SER A 3 -12.37 14.41 -30.24
C SER A 3 -11.79 13.12 -30.83
N ILE A 4 -10.82 12.50 -30.16
CA ILE A 4 -10.30 11.19 -30.53
C ILE A 4 -10.87 10.18 -29.52
N ARG A 5 -11.66 9.25 -30.06
CA ARG A 5 -12.25 8.10 -29.37
C ARG A 5 -11.42 6.87 -29.74
N ASN A 6 -10.97 6.09 -28.77
CA ASN A 6 -10.36 4.78 -29.00
C ASN A 6 -11.34 3.66 -28.60
N PRO A 7 -11.68 2.73 -29.51
CA PRO A 7 -12.49 1.55 -29.18
C PRO A 7 -11.62 0.28 -28.95
N LEU A 8 -11.86 -0.39 -27.83
CA LEU A 8 -12.36 -1.78 -27.68
C LEU A 8 -11.68 -3.00 -28.40
N LEU A 9 -11.65 -4.13 -27.64
CA LEU A 9 -11.65 -5.59 -27.97
C LEU A 9 -10.34 -6.40 -27.78
N ILE A 10 -10.22 -7.31 -26.78
CA ILE A 10 -10.71 -8.71 -26.54
C ILE A 10 -9.81 -9.81 -27.18
N VAL A 11 -9.74 -10.97 -26.48
CA VAL A 11 -9.31 -12.35 -26.87
C VAL A 11 -7.84 -12.66 -26.47
N LEU A 12 -7.46 -13.69 -25.69
CA LEU A 12 -7.63 -15.15 -25.87
C LEU A 12 -7.44 -15.94 -24.56
N ALA A 13 -8.19 -17.04 -24.45
CA ALA A 13 -8.09 -18.08 -23.43
C ALA A 13 -7.09 -19.18 -23.84
N SER A 14 -6.46 -19.84 -22.85
CA SER A 14 -6.04 -21.24 -22.98
C SER A 14 -5.87 -21.91 -21.62
N LEU A 15 -6.68 -22.95 -21.43
CA LEU A 15 -6.70 -23.94 -20.36
C LEU A 15 -5.69 -25.05 -20.71
N ALA A 16 -4.90 -25.53 -19.74
CA ALA A 16 -4.24 -26.83 -19.85
C ALA A 16 -4.09 -27.49 -18.47
N ILE A 17 -4.64 -28.69 -18.36
CA ILE A 17 -4.60 -29.60 -17.21
C ILE A 17 -3.36 -30.49 -17.37
N GLY A 18 -2.60 -30.67 -16.29
CA GLY A 18 -1.48 -31.63 -16.23
C GLY A 18 -1.52 -32.41 -14.91
N ALA A 19 -1.59 -33.74 -15.03
CA ALA A 19 -1.71 -34.69 -13.92
C ALA A 19 -0.33 -35.22 -13.45
N GLY A 20 -0.21 -35.40 -12.13
CA GLY A 20 0.37 -36.59 -11.51
C GLY A 20 1.91 -36.75 -11.45
N SER A 21 2.46 -36.61 -10.24
CA SER A 21 3.49 -37.53 -9.73
C SER A 21 3.52 -37.48 -8.20
N LEU A 22 3.19 -38.64 -7.60
CA LEU A 22 3.27 -38.93 -6.18
C LEU A 22 4.72 -39.37 -5.87
N ALA A 23 5.41 -38.69 -4.96
CA ALA A 23 6.63 -39.20 -4.34
C ALA A 23 6.63 -38.79 -2.87
N ALA A 24 6.41 -39.78 -2.00
CA ALA A 24 6.58 -39.67 -0.55
C ALA A 24 7.98 -40.17 -0.19
N ALA A 25 8.73 -39.34 0.54
CA ALA A 25 9.84 -39.70 1.43
C ALA A 25 10.09 -38.45 2.31
N GLN A 26 9.49 -38.39 3.49
CA GLN A 26 10.06 -38.77 4.78
C GLN A 26 11.30 -37.96 5.21
N ASP A 27 11.04 -37.20 6.27
CA ASP A 27 11.87 -36.92 7.43
C ASP A 27 13.20 -36.17 7.22
N SER A 28 13.24 -34.94 7.73
CA SER A 28 14.25 -34.49 8.69
C SER A 28 14.11 -32.98 8.92
N GLY A 29 13.93 -32.60 10.18
CA GLY A 29 14.28 -31.26 10.63
C GLY A 29 13.09 -30.40 11.04
N SER A 30 12.84 -30.42 12.35
CA SER A 30 12.22 -29.32 13.09
C SER A 30 13.04 -28.03 12.90
N ALA A 31 12.94 -27.42 11.72
CA ALA A 31 13.58 -26.16 11.38
C ALA A 31 12.54 -25.04 11.42
N ASN A 32 12.42 -24.45 12.60
CA ASN A 32 12.11 -23.04 12.79
C ASN A 32 10.83 -22.52 12.10
N GLN A 33 9.67 -22.92 12.65
CA GLN A 33 8.37 -22.32 12.38
C GLN A 33 8.27 -20.89 12.98
N ARG A 34 9.14 -19.97 12.51
CA ARG A 34 9.09 -18.53 12.85
C ARG A 34 9.10 -17.63 11.60
N GLY A 35 9.08 -18.21 10.40
CA GLY A 35 9.01 -17.47 9.13
C GLY A 35 7.59 -17.05 8.68
N GLY A 36 6.53 -17.63 9.26
CA GLY A 36 5.15 -17.43 8.79
C GLY A 36 4.46 -16.13 9.23
N ALA A 37 4.98 -15.45 10.25
CA ALA A 37 4.33 -14.28 10.82
C ALA A 37 4.50 -13.01 9.96
N ASN A 38 5.69 -12.78 9.41
CA ASN A 38 6.02 -11.53 8.70
C ASN A 38 5.24 -11.34 7.37
N GLY A 39 4.99 -12.42 6.62
CA GLY A 39 4.21 -12.34 5.37
C GLY A 39 2.72 -12.04 5.61
N GLN A 40 2.14 -12.68 6.64
CA GLN A 40 0.72 -12.51 6.98
C GLN A 40 0.42 -11.09 7.49
N PHE A 41 1.33 -10.47 8.24
CA PHE A 41 1.17 -9.08 8.69
C PHE A 41 1.18 -8.10 7.51
N GLY A 42 2.05 -8.30 6.52
CA GLY A 42 2.12 -7.48 5.32
C GLY A 42 0.84 -7.56 4.47
N GLN A 43 0.34 -8.78 4.24
CA GLN A 43 -0.90 -9.01 3.48
C GLN A 43 -2.12 -8.37 4.16
N ARG A 44 -2.31 -8.62 5.46
CA ARG A 44 -3.42 -8.02 6.23
C ARG A 44 -3.37 -6.49 6.23
N PHE A 45 -2.17 -5.89 6.24
CA PHE A 45 -2.03 -4.45 6.13
C PHE A 45 -2.47 -3.93 4.76
N GLN A 46 -2.06 -4.61 3.69
CA GLN A 46 -2.44 -4.24 2.32
C GLN A 46 -3.96 -4.39 2.11
N GLU A 47 -4.57 -5.46 2.60
CA GLU A 47 -6.02 -5.68 2.55
C GLU A 47 -6.79 -4.56 3.25
N ARG A 48 -6.38 -4.18 4.47
CA ARG A 48 -7.01 -3.07 5.21
C ARG A 48 -6.87 -1.75 4.46
N MET A 49 -5.73 -1.50 3.82
CA MET A 49 -5.53 -0.29 3.02
C MET A 49 -6.44 -0.28 1.79
N GLN A 50 -6.57 -1.41 1.09
CA GLN A 50 -7.46 -1.55 -0.07
C GLN A 50 -8.93 -1.37 0.33
N LYS A 51 -9.37 -2.01 1.43
CA LYS A 51 -10.72 -1.86 1.96
C LYS A 51 -11.05 -0.39 2.25
N ARG A 52 -10.14 0.31 2.94
CA ARG A 52 -10.30 1.74 3.24
C ARG A 52 -10.32 2.63 2.00
N ALA A 53 -9.53 2.28 0.98
CA ALA A 53 -9.55 2.98 -0.29
C ALA A 53 -10.91 2.81 -0.97
N ALA A 54 -11.44 1.58 -1.04
CA ALA A 54 -12.76 1.30 -1.61
C ALA A 54 -13.87 2.04 -0.86
N GLU A 55 -13.90 1.96 0.47
CA GLU A 55 -14.89 2.68 1.29
C GLU A 55 -14.86 4.20 1.07
N LEU A 56 -13.67 4.78 0.86
CA LEU A 56 -13.53 6.20 0.56
C LEU A 56 -14.00 6.51 -0.87
N HIS A 57 -13.65 5.68 -1.85
CA HIS A 57 -14.10 5.82 -3.23
C HIS A 57 -15.64 5.86 -3.32
N ASP A 58 -16.29 4.89 -2.69
CA ASP A 58 -17.76 4.77 -2.65
C ASP A 58 -18.40 6.02 -2.02
N LYS A 59 -17.83 6.52 -0.91
CA LYS A 59 -18.31 7.74 -0.22
C LYS A 59 -18.18 8.99 -1.07
N LEU A 60 -17.10 9.10 -1.84
CA LEU A 60 -16.84 10.27 -2.68
C LEU A 60 -17.73 10.31 -3.92
N LYS A 61 -18.36 9.19 -4.31
CA LYS A 61 -19.22 9.10 -5.50
C LYS A 61 -18.55 9.77 -6.70
N LEU A 62 -17.33 9.36 -7.00
CA LEU A 62 -16.50 10.01 -8.01
C LEU A 62 -17.17 9.93 -9.39
N THR A 63 -17.00 10.99 -10.16
CA THR A 63 -17.42 11.00 -11.56
C THR A 63 -16.39 10.24 -12.41
N PRO A 64 -16.77 9.71 -13.59
CA PRO A 64 -15.82 9.07 -14.50
C PRO A 64 -14.61 9.95 -14.86
N ALA A 65 -14.78 11.27 -14.86
CA ALA A 65 -13.71 12.23 -15.12
C ALA A 65 -12.69 12.35 -13.96
N GLN A 66 -13.08 11.99 -12.73
CA GLN A 66 -12.23 12.06 -11.53
C GLN A 66 -11.46 10.74 -11.27
N GLU A 67 -11.89 9.63 -11.88
CA GLU A 67 -11.25 8.31 -11.72
C GLU A 67 -9.73 8.28 -12.03
N PRO A 68 -9.22 8.95 -13.09
CA PRO A 68 -7.78 8.96 -13.34
C PRO A 68 -6.98 9.57 -12.18
N ALA A 69 -7.50 10.64 -11.57
CA ALA A 69 -6.85 11.31 -10.45
C ALA A 69 -6.96 10.50 -9.15
N TRP A 70 -8.06 9.77 -8.94
CA TRP A 70 -8.18 8.82 -7.85
C TRP A 70 -7.12 7.71 -7.93
N ASN A 71 -6.95 7.11 -9.11
CA ASN A 71 -5.95 6.07 -9.31
C ASN A 71 -4.51 6.58 -9.06
N ALA A 72 -4.20 7.80 -9.52
CA ALA A 72 -2.92 8.44 -9.26
C ALA A 72 -2.70 8.70 -7.75
N TYR A 73 -3.74 9.18 -7.06
CA TYR A 73 -3.71 9.41 -5.61
C TYR A 73 -3.45 8.11 -4.83
N ILE A 74 -4.20 7.04 -5.12
CA ILE A 74 -4.06 5.77 -4.40
C ILE A 74 -2.70 5.13 -4.66
N ALA A 75 -2.18 5.20 -5.89
CA ALA A 75 -0.84 4.71 -6.21
C ALA A 75 0.23 5.33 -5.30
N ARG A 76 0.18 6.66 -5.07
CA ARG A 76 1.11 7.39 -4.18
C ARG A 76 0.84 7.17 -2.68
N MET A 77 -0.36 6.74 -2.33
CA MET A 77 -0.71 6.45 -0.93
C MET A 77 -0.29 5.05 -0.46
N ARG A 78 0.07 4.15 -1.39
CA ARG A 78 0.59 2.82 -1.06
C ARG A 78 1.87 2.96 -0.21
N PRO A 79 2.06 2.08 0.79
CA PRO A 79 3.37 1.99 1.43
C PRO A 79 4.42 1.67 0.37
N ALA A 80 5.58 2.31 0.43
CA ALA A 80 6.74 1.83 -0.32
C ALA A 80 7.00 0.37 0.08
N SER A 81 7.46 -0.45 -0.87
CA SER A 81 7.94 -1.81 -0.58
C SER A 81 8.85 -1.73 0.64
N GLN A 82 8.53 -2.50 1.68
CA GLN A 82 9.27 -2.42 2.94
C GLN A 82 10.75 -2.68 2.63
N PRO A 83 11.67 -1.74 2.90
CA PRO A 83 13.08 -2.02 2.77
C PRO A 83 13.40 -3.21 3.67
N GLN A 84 14.27 -4.09 3.19
CA GLN A 84 14.70 -5.26 3.94
C GLN A 84 15.14 -4.81 5.33
N ARG A 85 14.44 -5.30 6.35
CA ARG A 85 14.80 -4.96 7.73
C ARG A 85 16.17 -5.57 8.00
N PRO A 86 17.13 -4.79 8.51
CA PRO A 86 18.43 -5.34 8.88
C PRO A 86 18.24 -6.42 9.93
N SER A 87 19.14 -7.39 9.95
CA SER A 87 19.15 -8.43 10.97
C SER A 87 19.43 -7.81 12.36
N ALA A 88 19.09 -8.56 13.42
CA ALA A 88 19.42 -8.12 14.78
C ALA A 88 20.94 -7.96 14.97
N ASP A 89 21.74 -8.81 14.32
CA ASP A 89 23.20 -8.78 14.41
C ASP A 89 23.78 -7.54 13.71
N GLU A 90 23.25 -7.17 12.55
CA GLU A 90 23.62 -5.93 11.84
C GLU A 90 23.33 -4.69 12.69
N LEU A 91 22.22 -4.69 13.46
CA LEU A 91 21.88 -3.59 14.35
C LEU A 91 22.76 -3.54 15.60
N ASN A 92 23.12 -4.71 16.15
CA ASN A 92 23.98 -4.83 17.34
C ASN A 92 25.43 -4.44 17.05
N ALA A 93 25.90 -4.66 15.82
CA ALA A 93 27.23 -4.25 15.36
C ALA A 93 27.39 -2.72 15.25
N LEU A 94 26.29 -1.96 15.18
CA LEU A 94 26.35 -0.50 15.12
C LEU A 94 26.77 0.09 16.47
N THR A 95 27.73 1.00 16.41
CA THR A 95 28.07 1.88 17.54
C THR A 95 26.92 2.85 17.84
N THR A 96 26.90 3.45 19.04
CA THR A 96 25.85 4.40 19.42
C THR A 96 25.69 5.58 18.44
N PRO A 97 26.76 6.25 17.95
CA PRO A 97 26.64 7.31 16.94
C PRO A 97 26.02 6.82 15.64
N GLN A 98 26.46 5.66 15.11
CA GLN A 98 25.92 5.09 13.87
C GLN A 98 24.43 4.72 14.00
N ARG A 99 23.98 4.28 15.19
CA ARG A 99 22.54 4.07 15.44
C ARG A 99 21.76 5.38 15.38
N MET A 100 22.32 6.49 15.85
CA MET A 100 21.66 7.80 15.78
C MET A 100 21.56 8.28 14.33
N GLU A 101 22.63 8.17 13.55
CA GLU A 101 22.65 8.50 12.12
C GLU A 101 21.62 7.68 11.34
N ARG A 102 21.57 6.36 11.58
CA ARG A 102 20.55 5.50 10.96
C ARG A 102 19.13 5.95 11.29
N ARG A 103 18.85 6.34 12.54
CA ARG A 103 17.53 6.86 12.92
C ARG A 103 17.22 8.16 12.18
N LEU A 104 18.21 9.05 12.06
CA LEU A 104 18.06 10.31 11.33
C LEU A 104 17.73 10.06 9.85
N ASP A 105 18.39 9.09 9.20
CA ASP A 105 18.09 8.75 7.81
C ASP A 105 16.69 8.16 7.63
N MET A 106 16.25 7.31 8.57
CA MET A 106 14.88 6.80 8.57
C MET A 106 13.85 7.93 8.75
N MET A 107 14.15 8.94 9.57
CA MET A 107 13.30 10.13 9.74
C MET A 107 13.24 10.94 8.44
N ARG A 108 14.37 11.20 7.79
CA ARG A 108 14.43 11.92 6.49
C ARG A 108 13.64 11.19 5.40
N GLN A 109 13.76 9.88 5.32
CA GLN A 109 12.96 9.08 4.37
C GLN A 109 11.46 9.15 4.71
N HIS A 110 11.09 9.22 5.99
CA HIS A 110 9.69 9.38 6.38
C HIS A 110 9.16 10.77 6.01
N GLU A 111 9.96 11.81 6.23
CA GLU A 111 9.65 13.18 5.84
C GLU A 111 9.40 13.29 4.32
N GLN A 112 10.30 12.75 3.50
CA GLN A 112 10.14 12.75 2.04
C GLN A 112 8.83 12.06 1.61
N ARG A 113 8.54 10.88 2.17
CA ARG A 113 7.28 10.17 1.88
C ARG A 113 6.05 10.95 2.34
N MET A 114 6.14 11.67 3.44
CA MET A 114 5.04 12.54 3.91
C MET A 114 4.84 13.72 2.97
N ALA A 115 5.91 14.34 2.48
CA ALA A 115 5.84 15.42 1.49
C ALA A 115 5.15 14.96 0.19
N GLU A 116 5.51 13.77 -0.33
CA GLU A 116 4.87 13.17 -1.51
C GLU A 116 3.37 12.90 -1.28
N ARG A 117 3.00 12.37 -0.10
CA ARG A 117 1.59 12.14 0.27
C ARG A 117 0.81 13.44 0.37
N ILE A 118 1.42 14.50 0.91
CA ILE A 118 0.80 15.83 0.99
C ILE A 118 0.57 16.37 -0.42
N ALA A 119 1.56 16.30 -1.32
CA ALA A 119 1.42 16.74 -2.70
C ALA A 119 0.29 16.00 -3.42
N ALA A 120 0.28 14.66 -3.35
CA ALA A 120 -0.78 13.84 -3.94
C ALA A 120 -2.17 14.16 -3.37
N THR A 121 -2.26 14.43 -2.06
CA THR A 121 -3.53 14.82 -1.42
C THR A 121 -4.00 16.18 -1.93
N LYS A 122 -3.10 17.17 -2.03
CA LYS A 122 -3.45 18.51 -2.55
C LYS A 122 -3.95 18.45 -3.99
N GLU A 123 -3.27 17.69 -4.85
CA GLU A 123 -3.68 17.49 -6.24
C GLU A 123 -5.07 16.86 -6.34
N PHE A 124 -5.30 15.75 -5.62
CA PHE A 124 -6.59 15.07 -5.63
C PHE A 124 -7.69 15.92 -5.01
N TYR A 125 -7.44 16.55 -3.87
CA TYR A 125 -8.41 17.42 -3.19
C TYR A 125 -8.79 18.63 -4.05
N GLY A 126 -7.86 19.16 -4.86
CA GLY A 126 -8.09 20.30 -5.75
C GLY A 126 -9.22 20.06 -6.76
N ILE A 127 -9.43 18.82 -7.21
CA ILE A 127 -10.42 18.46 -8.22
C ILE A 127 -11.76 17.97 -7.64
N LEU A 128 -11.86 17.84 -6.32
CA LEU A 128 -13.08 17.41 -5.65
C LEU A 128 -14.09 18.55 -5.55
N SER A 129 -15.38 18.22 -5.66
CA SER A 129 -16.46 19.15 -5.36
C SER A 129 -16.49 19.52 -3.86
N PRO A 130 -17.16 20.61 -3.47
CA PRO A 130 -17.28 20.98 -2.05
C PRO A 130 -17.86 19.86 -1.17
N GLU A 131 -18.86 19.12 -1.67
CA GLU A 131 -19.48 18.00 -0.96
C GLU A 131 -18.50 16.83 -0.80
N GLN A 132 -17.76 16.51 -1.85
CA GLN A 132 -16.73 15.45 -1.83
C GLN A 132 -15.58 15.80 -0.88
N LYS A 133 -15.15 17.06 -0.85
CA LYS A 133 -14.13 17.56 0.10
C LYS A 133 -14.57 17.33 1.55
N LYS A 134 -15.80 17.67 1.89
CA LYS A 134 -16.37 17.43 3.23
C LYS A 134 -16.34 15.93 3.59
N ALA A 135 -16.76 15.06 2.68
CA ALA A 135 -16.73 13.61 2.89
C ALA A 135 -15.29 13.08 3.06
N PHE A 136 -14.34 13.61 2.28
CA PHE A 136 -12.91 13.29 2.40
C PHE A 136 -12.34 13.69 3.78
N ASP A 137 -12.68 14.88 4.26
CA ASP A 137 -12.20 15.43 5.53
C ASP A 137 -12.78 14.66 6.74
N GLU A 138 -14.05 14.26 6.68
CA GLU A 138 -14.67 13.39 7.68
C GLU A 138 -14.00 12.00 7.74
N ALA A 139 -13.78 11.38 6.58
CA ALA A 139 -13.07 10.11 6.50
C ALA A 139 -11.61 10.20 7.01
N SER A 140 -10.99 11.39 6.92
CA SER A 140 -9.65 11.63 7.43
C SER A 140 -9.61 11.81 8.95
N ARG A 141 -10.59 12.49 9.55
CA ARG A 141 -10.69 12.69 11.01
C ARG A 141 -10.90 11.39 11.77
N HIS A 142 -11.84 10.55 11.32
CA HIS A 142 -12.06 9.22 11.91
C HIS A 142 -10.79 8.35 11.91
N ARG A 143 -9.91 8.53 10.93
CA ARG A 143 -8.63 7.81 10.86
C ARG A 143 -7.65 8.24 11.96
N MET A 144 -7.68 9.50 12.38
CA MET A 144 -6.81 10.02 13.44
C MET A 144 -7.30 9.56 14.81
N GLU A 145 -8.61 9.58 15.06
CA GLU A 145 -9.22 9.12 16.31
C GLU A 145 -8.89 7.65 16.62
N HIS A 146 -8.95 6.77 15.62
CA HIS A 146 -8.58 5.36 15.78
C HIS A 146 -7.09 5.12 16.08
N ARG A 147 -6.22 6.13 15.92
CA ARG A 147 -4.78 6.00 16.20
C ARG A 147 -4.41 6.34 17.64
N HIS A 148 -5.30 6.98 18.39
CA HIS A 148 -5.07 7.41 19.77
C HIS A 148 -5.58 6.41 20.83
N HIS A 149 -6.32 5.37 20.42
CA HIS A 149 -6.91 4.35 21.31
C HIS A 149 -6.28 2.96 21.17
N GLY A 150 -5.01 2.87 20.78
CA GLY A 150 -4.27 1.61 20.65
C GLY A 150 -2.97 1.63 21.45
#